data_AF-A0AA38H232-F1
#
_entry.id   AF-A0AA38H232-F1
#
_cell.length_a   1.000
_cell.length_b   1.000
_cell.length_c   1.000
_cell.angle_alpha   90.00
_cell.angle_beta   90.00
_cell.angle_gamma   90.00
#
_symmetry.space_group_name_H-M   'P 1'
#
loop_
_entity.id
_entity.type
_entity.pdbx_description
1 polymer ?
#
loop_
_entity_poly.entity_id
_entity_poly.type
_entity_poly.pdbx_seq_one_letter_code
_entity_poly.pdbx_strand_id
1 'polypeptide(L)'
;MAIIEEVQDEEAAPAIATPSRTEMMSTLRALSAKLRLPEDLLPGFMDDEDDGSNAVYCRTCRSVLQDMVASTENPAWEETGLEEQGEIFGVVTRLYGEDGWTSAEIRTLIGDLARDVDTAQLAQYLLTHALRPYFSSTHPMLNPSTSRALSRPAGGPEALSDAQDAAAGTWKTYAAWGNYNILAWCCAQIPPADLPDKIGLVLPPTLMMMDDSDPAWRGRGAWVLSKWIGGIPTLTMKRMGMDTLLLKSLIHTLSLHSITPLPHVMPLTLELIGRASEGEKEAELLSEVMDKAVLTGWMYAPSGAEGRVVLTQVAKDLEQICGVLGAGILRWMKSIIPNLLQPLAYPPTPAVLSHFEANLSALLCVMRVTAPTGRVPRWRGQILDVLSRLCIHLDEKEKEDAAISRGQRNRVSIYGGLRGRVEAVFALLAELCPSVKQDEFARLIKLDHSVFDPIVGRTIVGTGEGVRA
;
A
#
# COMPACT_ATOMS: atom_id res chain seq x y z
N MET A 1 53.43 48.90 46.70
CA MET A 1 53.24 47.47 46.99
C MET A 1 52.10 47.01 46.11
N ALA A 2 52.43 46.35 45.00
CA ALA A 2 51.46 45.74 44.10
C ALA A 2 51.44 44.24 44.44
N ILE A 3 50.26 43.72 44.78
CA ILE A 3 50.02 42.30 45.00
C ILE A 3 49.80 41.71 43.61
N ILE A 4 50.72 40.83 43.20
CA ILE A 4 50.60 40.02 41.99
C ILE A 4 49.95 38.71 42.45
N GLU A 5 48.68 38.51 42.11
CA GLU A 5 48.00 37.23 42.25
C GLU A 5 48.53 36.27 41.19
N GLU A 6 49.11 35.15 41.63
CA GLU A 6 49.47 34.02 40.79
C GLU A 6 48.19 33.36 40.26
N VAL A 7 47.98 33.48 38.95
CA VAL A 7 46.95 32.74 38.21
C VAL A 7 47.35 31.26 38.24
N GLN A 8 46.57 30.44 38.96
CA GLN A 8 46.70 28.99 38.93
C GLN A 8 46.37 28.48 37.53
N ASP A 9 47.28 27.68 36.98
CA ASP A 9 47.08 26.95 35.73
C ASP A 9 45.79 26.12 35.81
N GLU A 10 44.86 26.36 34.89
CA GLU A 10 43.68 25.53 34.68
C GLU A 10 44.13 24.08 34.44
N GLU A 11 43.85 23.21 35.42
CA GLU A 11 43.96 21.76 35.28
C GLU A 11 43.19 21.33 34.01
N ALA A 12 43.93 20.88 33.00
CA ALA A 12 43.38 20.32 31.79
C ALA A 12 42.36 19.22 32.16
N ALA A 13 41.09 19.46 31.82
CA ALA A 13 40.01 18.51 32.07
C ALA A 13 40.43 17.12 31.56
N PRO A 14 40.19 16.05 32.33
CA PRO A 14 40.63 14.71 31.96
C PRO A 14 40.04 14.35 30.60
N ALA A 15 40.91 14.00 29.65
CA ALA A 15 40.50 13.53 28.33
C ALA A 15 39.52 12.37 28.51
N ILE A 16 38.27 12.58 28.09
CA ILE A 16 37.22 11.57 28.14
C ILE A 16 37.72 10.38 27.32
N ALA A 17 38.06 9.28 28.01
CA ALA A 17 38.57 8.09 27.35
C ALA A 17 37.51 7.58 26.36
N THR A 18 37.86 7.56 25.07
CA THR A 18 37.00 7.01 24.03
C THR A 18 36.75 5.53 24.34
N PRO A 19 35.48 5.07 24.39
CA PRO A 19 35.17 3.69 24.74
C PRO A 19 35.85 2.72 23.77
N SER A 20 36.35 1.61 24.29
CA SER A 20 37.00 0.59 23.45
C SER A 20 35.99 -0.06 22.49
N ARG A 21 36.46 -0.61 21.36
CA ARG A 21 35.62 -1.34 20.39
C ARG A 21 34.78 -2.43 21.07
N THR A 22 35.37 -3.17 22.01
CA THR A 22 34.69 -4.25 22.73
C THR A 22 33.53 -3.72 23.60
N GLU A 23 33.73 -2.59 24.28
CA GLU A 23 32.69 -1.93 25.09
C GLU A 23 31.56 -1.38 24.20
N MET A 24 31.93 -0.73 23.08
CA MET A 24 30.97 -0.24 22.09
C MET A 24 30.12 -1.39 21.54
N MET A 25 30.73 -2.49 21.08
CA MET A 25 29.99 -3.64 20.55
C MET A 25 29.15 -4.35 21.61
N SER A 26 29.63 -4.46 22.84
CA SER A 26 28.83 -4.96 23.97
C SER A 26 27.58 -4.09 24.20
N THR A 27 27.74 -2.77 24.12
CA THR A 27 26.66 -1.79 24.27
C THR A 27 25.65 -1.91 23.12
N LEU A 28 26.11 -1.95 21.88
CA LEU A 28 25.24 -2.14 20.70
C LEU A 28 24.48 -3.47 20.75
N ARG A 29 25.12 -4.57 21.19
CA ARG A 29 24.44 -5.86 21.38
C ARG A 29 23.36 -5.76 22.46
N ALA A 30 23.66 -5.13 23.61
CA ALA A 30 22.68 -4.93 24.67
C ALA A 30 21.50 -4.04 24.23
N LEU A 31 21.74 -2.99 23.45
CA LEU A 31 20.71 -2.14 22.88
C LEU A 31 19.88 -2.90 21.83
N SER A 32 20.52 -3.63 20.91
CA SER A 32 19.82 -4.43 19.90
C SER A 32 18.92 -5.50 20.53
N ALA A 33 19.30 -6.09 21.67
CA ALA A 33 18.47 -7.04 22.38
C ALA A 33 17.14 -6.43 22.86
N LYS A 34 17.11 -5.12 23.18
CA LYS A 34 15.90 -4.38 23.54
C LYS A 34 14.97 -4.10 22.36
N LEU A 35 15.48 -4.23 21.12
CA LEU A 35 14.69 -4.06 19.90
C LEU A 35 13.97 -5.33 19.46
N ARG A 36 14.14 -6.46 20.15
CA ARG A 36 13.39 -7.69 19.83
C ARG A 36 11.89 -7.46 20.03
N LEU A 37 11.08 -7.99 19.12
CA LEU A 37 9.64 -7.87 19.21
C LEU A 37 9.13 -8.64 20.45
N PRO A 38 8.34 -8.01 21.33
CA PRO A 38 7.67 -8.71 22.42
C PRO A 38 6.72 -9.81 21.90
N GLU A 39 6.73 -10.99 22.52
CA GLU A 39 5.94 -12.15 22.08
C GLU A 39 4.42 -11.89 22.16
N ASP A 40 4.01 -11.06 23.11
CA ASP A 40 2.63 -10.65 23.35
C ASP A 40 2.06 -9.75 22.25
N LEU A 41 2.90 -9.15 21.41
CA LEU A 41 2.43 -8.35 20.29
C LEU A 41 2.02 -9.20 19.07
N LEU A 42 2.47 -10.45 18.95
CA LEU A 42 2.28 -11.25 17.72
C LEU A 42 0.86 -11.81 17.48
N PRO A 43 0.13 -12.34 18.48
CA PRO A 43 -1.22 -12.87 18.26
C PRO A 43 -2.27 -11.78 17.99
N GLY A 44 -2.02 -10.54 18.42
CA GLY A 44 -2.88 -9.39 18.13
C GLY A 44 -2.54 -8.70 16.81
N PHE A 45 -1.28 -8.76 16.35
CA PHE A 45 -0.82 -7.96 15.21
C PHE A 45 -1.43 -8.29 13.85
N MET A 46 -1.98 -9.50 13.68
CA MET A 46 -2.63 -9.89 12.42
C MET A 46 -4.13 -9.63 12.44
N ASP A 47 -4.74 -9.52 13.62
CA ASP A 47 -6.19 -9.52 13.78
C ASP A 47 -6.79 -8.28 14.47
N ASP A 48 -6.03 -7.42 15.19
CA ASP A 48 -6.55 -6.16 15.73
C ASP A 48 -5.43 -5.12 16.04
N GLU A 49 -5.61 -3.88 15.57
CA GLU A 49 -4.74 -2.73 15.82
C GLU A 49 -4.82 -2.28 17.30
N ASP A 50 -4.09 -2.93 18.22
CA ASP A 50 -3.83 -2.34 19.53
C ASP A 50 -2.83 -1.17 19.40
N ASP A 51 -3.35 -0.03 18.93
CA ASP A 51 -2.62 1.22 18.72
C ASP A 51 -1.79 1.64 19.94
N GLY A 52 -2.26 1.33 21.15
CA GLY A 52 -1.59 1.70 22.40
C GLY A 52 -0.24 0.99 22.55
N SER A 53 -0.24 -0.33 22.40
CA SER A 53 0.97 -1.15 22.53
C SER A 53 1.97 -0.85 21.41
N ASN A 54 1.49 -0.62 20.20
CA ASN A 54 2.31 -0.25 19.04
C ASN A 54 3.02 1.09 19.25
N ALA A 55 2.31 2.09 19.78
CA ALA A 55 2.87 3.40 20.07
C ALA A 55 3.92 3.35 21.20
N VAL A 56 3.74 2.49 22.21
CA VAL A 56 4.74 2.28 23.27
C VAL A 56 6.00 1.62 22.73
N TYR A 57 5.85 0.56 21.94
CA TYR A 57 7.00 -0.13 21.34
C TYR A 57 7.74 0.79 20.35
N CYS A 58 7.03 1.51 19.48
CA CYS A 58 7.62 2.49 18.56
C CYS A 58 8.45 3.57 19.28
N ARG A 59 7.95 4.12 20.39
CA ARG A 59 8.73 5.07 21.23
C ARG A 59 9.98 4.44 21.81
N THR A 60 9.89 3.20 22.27
CA THR A 60 11.03 2.44 22.81
C THR A 60 12.09 2.21 21.74
N CYS A 61 11.68 1.73 20.55
CA CYS A 61 12.57 1.54 19.41
C CYS A 61 13.29 2.83 19.03
N ARG A 62 12.56 3.96 18.99
CA ARG A 62 13.16 5.27 18.68
C ARG A 62 14.25 5.65 19.68
N SER A 63 13.95 5.57 20.98
CA SER A 63 14.93 5.90 22.02
C SER A 63 16.17 5.01 21.94
N VAL A 64 15.98 3.70 21.79
CA VAL A 64 17.09 2.75 21.70
C VAL A 64 17.94 3.00 20.44
N LEU A 65 17.31 3.29 19.30
CA LEU A 65 18.04 3.61 18.07
C LEU A 65 18.82 4.92 18.18
N GLN A 66 18.31 5.93 18.90
CA GLN A 66 19.07 7.16 19.19
C GLN A 66 20.33 6.86 19.99
N ASP A 67 20.22 6.01 21.02
CA ASP A 67 21.38 5.58 21.83
C ASP A 67 22.38 4.77 20.99
N MET A 68 21.89 3.95 20.04
CA MET A 68 22.74 3.21 19.11
C MET A 68 23.48 4.13 18.16
N VAL A 69 22.80 5.12 17.56
CA VAL A 69 23.42 6.12 16.67
C VAL A 69 24.52 6.90 17.42
N ALA A 70 24.25 7.35 18.65
CA ALA A 70 25.27 8.00 19.48
C ALA A 70 26.47 7.07 19.78
N SER A 71 26.22 5.77 19.95
CA SER A 71 27.30 4.78 20.17
C SER A 71 28.16 4.56 18.91
N THR A 72 27.61 4.75 17.72
CA THR A 72 28.32 4.58 16.44
C THR A 72 29.11 5.80 15.97
N GLU A 73 28.99 6.95 16.66
CA GLU A 73 29.88 8.11 16.42
C GLU A 73 31.35 7.83 16.82
N ASN A 74 31.59 6.69 17.47
CA ASN A 74 32.93 6.21 17.78
C ASN A 74 33.63 5.70 16.50
N PRO A 75 34.87 6.16 16.18
CA PRO A 75 35.64 5.68 15.02
C PRO A 75 35.83 4.15 14.98
N ALA A 76 35.77 3.47 16.12
CA ALA A 76 35.81 2.02 16.20
C ALA A 76 34.66 1.31 15.43
N TRP A 77 33.58 2.02 15.12
CA TRP A 77 32.46 1.49 14.34
C TRP A 77 32.84 1.22 12.88
N GLU A 78 33.59 2.12 12.26
CA GLU A 78 34.09 1.97 10.89
C GLU A 78 35.05 0.78 10.77
N GLU A 79 35.79 0.48 11.85
CA GLU A 79 36.73 -0.65 11.93
C GLU A 79 36.06 -1.98 12.32
N THR A 80 34.76 -1.95 12.63
CA THR A 80 34.00 -3.14 13.00
C THR A 80 33.81 -4.04 11.79
N GLY A 81 33.98 -5.35 11.99
CA GLY A 81 33.88 -6.32 10.88
C GLY A 81 32.45 -6.45 10.36
N LEU A 82 32.32 -6.85 9.09
CA LEU A 82 31.02 -7.04 8.42
C LEU A 82 30.08 -8.00 9.16
N GLU A 83 30.61 -9.06 9.76
CA GLU A 83 29.83 -10.02 10.55
C GLU A 83 29.20 -9.37 11.78
N GLU A 84 29.98 -8.61 12.54
CA GLU A 84 29.52 -7.89 13.73
C GLU A 84 28.53 -6.77 13.37
N GLN A 85 28.78 -6.03 12.29
CA GLN A 85 27.81 -5.09 11.74
C GLN A 85 26.52 -5.82 11.33
N GLY A 86 26.64 -6.96 10.68
CA GLY A 86 25.52 -7.82 10.28
C GLY A 86 24.66 -8.32 11.44
N GLU A 87 25.26 -8.66 12.58
CA GLU A 87 24.52 -9.01 13.81
C GLU A 87 23.60 -7.88 14.25
N ILE A 88 24.12 -6.65 14.27
CA ILE A 88 23.36 -5.46 14.69
C ILE A 88 22.29 -5.13 13.65
N PHE A 89 22.66 -5.10 12.37
CA PHE A 89 21.74 -4.76 11.29
C PHE A 89 20.65 -5.79 11.05
N GLY A 90 20.89 -7.08 11.31
CA GLY A 90 19.86 -8.11 11.25
C GLY A 90 18.70 -7.88 12.22
N VAL A 91 18.93 -7.13 13.30
CA VAL A 91 17.89 -6.71 14.24
C VAL A 91 17.30 -5.37 13.84
N VAL A 92 18.12 -4.34 13.60
CA VAL A 92 17.60 -2.98 13.37
C VAL A 92 16.82 -2.84 12.06
N THR A 93 17.22 -3.56 11.00
CA THR A 93 16.57 -3.47 9.67
C THR A 93 15.17 -4.07 9.65
N ARG A 94 14.80 -4.88 10.65
CA ARG A 94 13.42 -5.34 10.83
C ARG A 94 12.43 -4.20 11.07
N LEU A 95 12.94 -3.07 11.56
CA LEU A 95 12.17 -1.84 11.82
C LEU A 95 12.19 -0.88 10.61
N TYR A 96 12.86 -1.25 9.52
CA TYR A 96 12.91 -0.48 8.27
C TYR A 96 11.68 -0.79 7.40
N GLY A 97 10.49 -0.43 7.89
CA GLY A 97 9.21 -0.76 7.25
C GLY A 97 8.20 0.40 7.29
N GLU A 98 6.97 0.10 6.92
CA GLU A 98 5.80 0.99 7.02
C GLU A 98 4.74 0.45 7.97
N ASP A 99 5.13 -0.49 8.83
CA ASP A 99 4.23 -1.13 9.77
C ASP A 99 3.86 -0.20 10.94
N GLY A 100 2.77 -0.51 11.66
CA GLY A 100 2.23 0.33 12.74
C GLY A 100 3.17 0.58 13.93
N TRP A 101 4.24 -0.20 14.06
CA TRP A 101 5.28 -0.05 15.09
C TRP A 101 6.53 0.70 14.59
N THR A 102 6.56 1.10 13.32
CA THR A 102 7.66 1.84 12.72
C THR A 102 7.31 3.31 12.57
N SER A 103 8.28 4.14 12.20
CA SER A 103 8.06 5.56 11.91
C SER A 103 9.10 6.09 10.93
N ALA A 104 8.81 7.25 10.32
CA ALA A 104 9.78 7.93 9.47
C ALA A 104 11.07 8.30 10.24
N GLU A 105 10.95 8.65 11.52
CA GLU A 105 12.13 8.91 12.36
C GLU A 105 12.96 7.63 12.58
N ILE A 106 12.32 6.49 12.86
CA ILE A 106 13.03 5.20 13.00
C ILE A 106 13.81 4.86 11.72
N ARG A 107 13.20 5.03 10.54
CA ARG A 107 13.90 4.80 9.26
C ARG A 107 15.08 5.74 9.07
N THR A 108 14.95 6.99 9.50
CA THR A 108 16.04 7.98 9.45
C THR A 108 17.19 7.57 10.36
N LEU A 109 16.90 7.15 11.60
CA LEU A 109 17.92 6.68 12.55
C LEU A 109 18.65 5.42 12.05
N ILE A 110 17.94 4.49 11.40
CA ILE A 110 18.58 3.32 10.76
C ILE A 110 19.49 3.75 9.60
N GLY A 111 19.08 4.78 8.84
CA GLY A 111 19.92 5.38 7.80
C GLY A 111 21.17 6.04 8.38
N ASP A 112 21.05 6.74 9.50
CA ASP A 112 22.17 7.34 10.20
C ASP A 112 23.16 6.29 10.73
N LEU A 113 22.64 5.18 11.29
CA LEU A 113 23.46 4.05 11.72
C LEU A 113 24.25 3.41 10.56
N ALA A 114 23.69 3.45 9.35
CA ALA A 114 24.26 2.86 8.14
C ALA A 114 25.21 3.79 7.37
N ARG A 115 25.38 5.05 7.82
CA ARG A 115 26.10 6.10 7.08
C ARG A 115 27.53 5.70 6.69
N ASP A 116 28.24 5.07 7.62
CA ASP A 116 29.67 4.74 7.46
C ASP A 116 29.90 3.24 7.20
N VAL A 117 28.85 2.54 6.75
CA VAL A 117 28.88 1.10 6.45
C VAL A 117 28.74 0.87 4.95
N ASP A 118 29.46 -0.10 4.40
CA ASP A 118 29.20 -0.58 3.03
C ASP A 118 27.86 -1.34 3.00
N THR A 119 26.78 -0.60 2.73
CA THR A 119 25.42 -1.13 2.76
C THR A 119 25.18 -2.21 1.71
N ALA A 120 25.92 -2.22 0.59
CA ALA A 120 25.79 -3.23 -0.45
C ALA A 120 26.39 -4.57 -0.02
N GLN A 121 27.56 -4.55 0.62
CA GLN A 121 28.17 -5.75 1.20
C GLN A 121 27.35 -6.27 2.39
N LEU A 122 26.87 -5.36 3.25
CA LEU A 122 26.02 -5.69 4.37
C LEU A 122 24.69 -6.31 3.91
N ALA A 123 24.04 -5.76 2.89
CA ALA A 123 22.81 -6.32 2.33
C ALA A 123 23.03 -7.75 1.81
N GLN A 124 24.15 -8.00 1.13
CA GLN A 124 24.51 -9.34 0.69
C GLN A 124 24.75 -10.28 1.89
N TYR A 125 25.45 -9.83 2.92
CA TYR A 125 25.67 -10.60 4.14
C TYR A 125 24.35 -10.98 4.83
N LEU A 126 23.42 -10.03 4.97
CA LEU A 126 22.11 -10.27 5.58
C LEU A 126 21.27 -11.25 4.75
N LEU A 127 21.29 -11.15 3.43
CA LEU A 127 20.60 -12.10 2.55
C LEU A 127 21.16 -13.53 2.71
N THR A 128 22.47 -13.69 2.80
CA THR A 128 23.11 -15.02 2.84
C THR A 128 23.15 -15.66 4.23
N HIS A 129 23.19 -14.85 5.30
CA HIS A 129 23.38 -15.35 6.67
C HIS A 129 22.17 -15.11 7.57
N ALA A 130 21.58 -13.91 7.54
CA ALA A 130 20.47 -13.57 8.43
C ALA A 130 19.12 -14.09 7.92
N LEU A 131 18.84 -13.96 6.62
CA LEU A 131 17.56 -14.36 6.03
C LEU A 131 17.51 -15.82 5.57
N ARG A 132 18.64 -16.36 5.12
CA ARG A 132 18.72 -17.73 4.59
C ARG A 132 18.16 -18.82 5.52
N PRO A 133 18.36 -18.80 6.85
CA PRO A 133 17.78 -19.81 7.74
C PRO A 133 16.25 -19.86 7.70
N TYR A 134 15.62 -18.71 7.46
CA TYR A 134 14.16 -18.57 7.43
C TYR A 134 13.56 -18.94 6.07
N PHE A 135 14.32 -18.75 4.99
CA PHE A 135 13.90 -19.03 3.61
C PHE A 135 14.80 -20.09 2.95
N SER A 136 15.04 -21.18 3.66
CA SER A 136 15.98 -22.23 3.22
C SER A 136 15.41 -23.13 2.13
N SER A 137 14.09 -23.27 2.05
CA SER A 137 13.42 -24.03 1.00
C SER A 137 13.41 -23.26 -0.32
N THR A 138 13.85 -23.90 -1.40
CA THR A 138 13.69 -23.33 -2.74
C THR A 138 12.22 -23.35 -3.14
N HIS A 139 11.73 -22.24 -3.69
CA HIS A 139 10.38 -22.15 -4.20
C HIS A 139 10.12 -23.17 -5.33
N PRO A 140 9.02 -23.96 -5.31
CA PRO A 140 8.77 -25.03 -6.29
C PRO A 140 8.70 -24.56 -7.75
N MET A 141 8.35 -23.29 -7.98
CA MET A 141 8.31 -22.70 -9.33
C MET A 141 9.65 -22.18 -9.81
N LEU A 142 10.74 -22.39 -9.08
CA LEU A 142 12.09 -21.95 -9.44
C LEU A 142 13.03 -23.14 -9.62
N ASN A 143 13.92 -23.01 -10.60
CA ASN A 143 15.06 -23.91 -10.72
C ASN A 143 16.07 -23.61 -9.58
N PRO A 144 16.47 -24.60 -8.75
CA PRO A 144 17.32 -24.35 -7.59
C PRO A 144 18.72 -23.78 -7.92
N SER A 145 19.26 -24.10 -9.09
CA SER A 145 20.62 -23.67 -9.48
C SER A 145 20.66 -22.36 -10.24
N THR A 146 19.57 -22.02 -10.96
CA THR A 146 19.55 -20.87 -11.89
C THR A 146 18.53 -19.81 -11.52
N SER A 147 17.64 -20.09 -10.57
CA SER A 147 16.51 -19.24 -10.17
C SER A 147 15.58 -18.85 -11.33
N ARG A 148 15.65 -19.56 -12.46
CA ARG A 148 14.73 -19.39 -13.58
C ARG A 148 13.37 -19.98 -13.24
N ALA A 149 12.32 -19.32 -13.69
CA ALA A 149 10.96 -19.80 -13.54
C ALA A 149 10.76 -21.12 -14.28
N LEU A 150 10.06 -22.05 -13.63
CA LEU A 150 9.67 -23.33 -14.21
C LEU A 150 8.25 -23.23 -14.79
N SER A 151 8.00 -23.97 -15.86
CA SER A 151 6.64 -24.06 -16.43
C SER A 151 5.67 -24.88 -15.57
N ARG A 152 6.20 -25.70 -14.66
CA ARG A 152 5.47 -26.56 -13.72
C ARG A 152 6.24 -26.63 -12.40
N PRO A 153 5.56 -26.78 -11.25
CA PRO A 153 6.24 -26.90 -9.97
C PRO A 153 7.17 -28.14 -9.93
N ALA A 154 8.38 -27.96 -9.42
CA ALA A 154 9.28 -29.05 -9.07
C ALA A 154 8.71 -29.82 -7.87
N GLY A 155 8.47 -31.12 -8.02
CA GLY A 155 7.83 -31.97 -7.00
C GLY A 155 6.36 -32.31 -7.28
N GLY A 156 5.76 -31.76 -8.34
CA GLY A 156 4.39 -32.07 -8.75
C GLY A 156 3.36 -31.01 -8.33
N PRO A 157 2.05 -31.23 -8.58
CA PRO A 157 1.00 -30.23 -8.36
C PRO A 157 0.89 -29.74 -6.92
N GLU A 158 1.08 -30.64 -5.95
CA GLU A 158 0.97 -30.32 -4.50
C GLU A 158 2.24 -29.69 -3.92
N ALA A 159 3.32 -29.60 -4.70
CA ALA A 159 4.62 -29.14 -4.20
C ALA A 159 4.58 -27.72 -3.64
N LEU A 160 3.67 -26.87 -4.12
CA LEU A 160 3.49 -25.52 -3.59
C LEU A 160 2.85 -25.55 -2.19
N SER A 161 1.85 -26.40 -1.98
CA SER A 161 1.23 -26.60 -0.66
C SER A 161 2.25 -27.20 0.31
N ASP A 162 2.96 -28.25 -0.11
CA ASP A 162 4.00 -28.90 0.70
C ASP A 162 5.10 -27.91 1.10
N ALA A 163 5.52 -27.05 0.17
CA ALA A 163 6.51 -26.02 0.44
C ALA A 163 5.98 -24.99 1.45
N GLN A 164 4.71 -24.59 1.36
CA GLN A 164 4.11 -23.66 2.31
C GLN A 164 3.99 -24.25 3.71
N ASP A 165 3.56 -25.50 3.82
CA ASP A 165 3.41 -26.19 5.11
C ASP A 165 4.76 -26.37 5.79
N ALA A 166 5.79 -26.79 5.03
CA ALA A 166 7.15 -26.88 5.53
C ALA A 166 7.70 -25.50 5.93
N ALA A 167 7.34 -24.46 5.17
CA ALA A 167 7.86 -23.11 5.38
C ALA A 167 7.16 -22.36 6.52
N ALA A 168 5.91 -22.67 6.83
CA ALA A 168 5.15 -22.07 7.93
C ALA A 168 5.89 -22.21 9.28
N GLY A 169 6.60 -23.32 9.49
CA GLY A 169 7.42 -23.54 10.70
C GLY A 169 8.73 -22.75 10.77
N THR A 170 9.11 -22.02 9.72
CA THR A 170 10.45 -21.39 9.61
C THR A 170 10.38 -19.86 9.63
N TRP A 171 9.67 -19.23 8.69
CA TRP A 171 9.67 -17.76 8.55
C TRP A 171 8.42 -17.06 9.08
N LYS A 172 7.37 -17.80 9.47
CA LYS A 172 6.19 -17.26 10.17
C LYS A 172 6.31 -17.40 11.69
N THR A 173 7.52 -17.23 12.21
CA THR A 173 7.81 -17.32 13.64
C THR A 173 8.03 -15.93 14.24
N TYR A 174 7.88 -15.80 15.55
CA TYR A 174 8.22 -14.56 16.27
C TYR A 174 9.64 -14.08 15.95
N ALA A 175 10.58 -15.02 15.85
CA ALA A 175 11.98 -14.76 15.56
C ALA A 175 12.21 -14.32 14.12
N ALA A 176 11.31 -14.64 13.19
CA ALA A 176 11.41 -14.30 11.78
C ALA A 176 10.60 -13.05 11.39
N TRP A 177 9.87 -12.48 12.33
CA TRP A 177 9.06 -11.31 12.05
C TRP A 177 9.93 -10.10 11.67
N GLY A 178 9.42 -9.27 10.77
CA GLY A 178 10.15 -8.14 10.19
C GLY A 178 11.22 -8.55 9.18
N ASN A 179 11.42 -9.86 8.91
CA ASN A 179 12.37 -10.31 7.88
C ASN A 179 12.02 -9.80 6.47
N TYR A 180 10.75 -9.50 6.20
CA TYR A 180 10.35 -8.84 4.94
C TYR A 180 10.90 -7.41 4.85
N ASN A 181 11.03 -6.69 5.96
CA ASN A 181 11.68 -5.37 6.01
C ASN A 181 13.18 -5.49 5.79
N ILE A 182 13.84 -6.50 6.37
CA ILE A 182 15.25 -6.81 6.06
C ILE A 182 15.40 -7.07 4.56
N LEU A 183 14.55 -7.92 3.99
CA LEU A 183 14.61 -8.26 2.56
C LEU A 183 14.39 -7.04 1.68
N ALA A 184 13.38 -6.21 1.98
CA ALA A 184 13.11 -4.95 1.28
C ALA A 184 14.27 -3.95 1.39
N TRP A 185 14.87 -3.82 2.59
CA TRP A 185 16.04 -2.97 2.80
C TRP A 185 17.22 -3.48 1.96
N CYS A 186 17.55 -4.77 2.03
CA CYS A 186 18.62 -5.37 1.23
C CYS A 186 18.41 -5.14 -0.27
N CYS A 187 17.17 -5.28 -0.75
CA CYS A 187 16.80 -5.01 -2.13
C CYS A 187 17.09 -3.56 -2.55
N ALA A 188 16.83 -2.60 -1.66
CA ALA A 188 17.09 -1.18 -1.92
C ALA A 188 18.58 -0.81 -1.88
N GLN A 189 19.42 -1.60 -1.18
CA GLN A 189 20.87 -1.38 -1.11
C GLN A 189 21.65 -2.06 -2.23
N ILE A 190 21.07 -3.03 -2.93
CA ILE A 190 21.72 -3.70 -4.07
C ILE A 190 21.69 -2.76 -5.29
N PRO A 191 22.84 -2.43 -5.89
CA PRO A 191 22.86 -1.67 -7.14
C PRO A 191 22.04 -2.38 -8.23
N PRO A 192 21.23 -1.66 -9.04
CA PRO A 192 20.42 -2.27 -10.09
C PRO A 192 21.21 -3.14 -11.08
N ALA A 193 22.48 -2.79 -11.33
CA ALA A 193 23.38 -3.56 -12.19
C ALA A 193 23.73 -4.95 -11.63
N ASP A 194 23.78 -5.10 -10.31
CA ASP A 194 24.18 -6.33 -9.61
C ASP A 194 22.97 -7.21 -9.25
N LEU A 195 21.76 -6.63 -9.26
CA LEU A 195 20.54 -7.33 -8.88
C LEU A 195 20.27 -8.60 -9.71
N PRO A 196 20.48 -8.63 -11.04
CA PRO A 196 20.34 -9.87 -11.83
C PRO A 196 21.21 -11.02 -11.34
N ASP A 197 22.42 -10.75 -10.86
CA ASP A 197 23.35 -11.77 -10.38
C ASP A 197 23.00 -12.23 -8.95
N LYS A 198 22.38 -11.34 -8.18
CA LYS A 198 21.91 -11.61 -6.80
C LYS A 198 20.47 -12.11 -6.73
N ILE A 199 19.80 -12.29 -7.87
CA ILE A 199 18.36 -12.56 -7.92
C ILE A 199 17.97 -13.87 -7.21
N GLY A 200 18.86 -14.86 -7.19
CA GLY A 200 18.64 -16.11 -6.48
C GLY A 200 18.55 -15.98 -4.96
N LEU A 201 18.98 -14.84 -4.40
CA LEU A 201 18.84 -14.53 -2.97
C LEU A 201 17.53 -13.80 -2.65
N VAL A 202 16.95 -13.11 -3.63
CA VAL A 202 15.81 -12.19 -3.44
C VAL A 202 14.51 -12.79 -3.94
N LEU A 203 14.53 -13.43 -5.11
CA LEU A 203 13.33 -13.93 -5.76
C LEU A 203 12.65 -15.06 -4.96
N PRO A 204 13.36 -16.09 -4.46
CA PRO A 204 12.72 -17.16 -3.69
C PRO A 204 11.96 -16.67 -2.45
N PRO A 205 12.54 -15.88 -1.52
CA PRO A 205 11.80 -15.41 -0.34
C PRO A 205 10.65 -14.47 -0.71
N THR A 206 10.81 -13.66 -1.77
CA THR A 206 9.72 -12.81 -2.28
C THR A 206 8.53 -13.66 -2.75
N LEU A 207 8.78 -14.70 -3.57
CA LEU A 207 7.73 -15.59 -4.07
C LEU A 207 7.07 -16.42 -2.97
N MET A 208 7.85 -16.92 -2.01
CA MET A 208 7.30 -17.65 -0.86
C MET A 208 6.25 -16.82 -0.11
N MET A 209 6.49 -15.52 0.07
CA MET A 209 5.50 -14.61 0.67
C MET A 209 4.35 -14.29 -0.28
N MET A 210 4.61 -14.06 -1.56
CA MET A 210 3.59 -13.70 -2.56
C MET A 210 2.58 -14.82 -2.84
N ASP A 211 3.00 -16.08 -2.74
CA ASP A 211 2.13 -17.22 -2.98
C ASP A 211 1.43 -17.72 -1.71
N ASP A 212 1.72 -17.10 -0.56
CA ASP A 212 1.23 -17.53 0.75
C ASP A 212 -0.31 -17.54 0.87
N SER A 213 -0.86 -18.47 1.67
CA SER A 213 -2.31 -18.52 1.89
C SER A 213 -2.86 -17.28 2.61
N ASP A 214 -2.08 -16.71 3.53
CA ASP A 214 -2.44 -15.53 4.31
C ASP A 214 -2.29 -14.24 3.47
N PRO A 215 -3.35 -13.44 3.31
CA PRO A 215 -3.31 -12.19 2.55
C PRO A 215 -2.28 -11.17 3.06
N ALA A 216 -2.02 -11.09 4.37
CA ALA A 216 -1.08 -10.13 4.93
C ALA A 216 0.35 -10.42 4.43
N TRP A 217 0.71 -11.70 4.34
CA TRP A 217 2.00 -12.13 3.81
C TRP A 217 2.10 -11.92 2.30
N ARG A 218 1.03 -12.16 1.54
CA ARG A 218 0.99 -11.81 0.11
C ARG A 218 1.18 -10.32 -0.12
N GLY A 219 0.53 -9.50 0.69
CA GLY A 219 0.74 -8.05 0.73
C GLY A 219 2.20 -7.69 0.94
N ARG A 220 2.85 -8.24 1.98
CA ARG A 220 4.27 -8.01 2.26
C ARG A 220 5.17 -8.48 1.12
N GLY A 221 4.89 -9.64 0.53
CA GLY A 221 5.63 -10.16 -0.63
C GLY A 221 5.54 -9.23 -1.84
N ALA A 222 4.35 -8.75 -2.17
CA ALA A 222 4.15 -7.76 -3.23
C ALA A 222 4.85 -6.43 -2.93
N TRP A 223 4.82 -5.98 -1.66
CA TRP A 223 5.56 -4.78 -1.26
C TRP A 223 7.07 -4.95 -1.43
N VAL A 224 7.64 -6.09 -1.01
CA VAL A 224 9.06 -6.41 -1.25
C VAL A 224 9.37 -6.41 -2.75
N LEU A 225 8.52 -7.05 -3.57
CA LEU A 225 8.68 -7.05 -5.03
C LEU A 225 8.79 -5.64 -5.59
N SER A 226 7.97 -4.70 -5.11
CA SER A 226 8.00 -3.29 -5.54
C SER A 226 9.36 -2.62 -5.30
N LYS A 227 10.16 -3.10 -4.34
CA LYS A 227 11.46 -2.50 -4.02
C LYS A 227 12.58 -2.88 -4.98
N TRP A 228 12.47 -4.02 -5.67
CA TRP A 228 13.55 -4.50 -6.55
C TRP A 228 13.13 -4.72 -8.00
N ILE A 229 11.84 -4.86 -8.30
CA ILE A 229 11.41 -5.17 -9.68
C ILE A 229 11.87 -4.11 -10.68
N GLY A 230 11.90 -2.84 -10.28
CA GLY A 230 12.42 -1.70 -11.07
C GLY A 230 13.89 -1.86 -11.48
N GLY A 231 14.70 -2.55 -10.68
CA GLY A 231 16.12 -2.76 -10.94
C GLY A 231 16.43 -3.83 -11.97
N ILE A 232 15.47 -4.68 -12.35
CA ILE A 232 15.70 -5.76 -13.33
C ILE A 232 15.36 -5.30 -14.75
N PRO A 233 16.30 -5.40 -15.71
CA PRO A 233 16.01 -5.15 -17.11
C PRO A 233 14.90 -6.07 -17.65
N THR A 234 13.94 -5.51 -18.38
CA THR A 234 12.79 -6.25 -18.94
C THR A 234 13.22 -7.50 -19.72
N LEU A 235 14.28 -7.40 -20.53
CA LEU A 235 14.80 -8.54 -21.31
C LEU A 235 15.29 -9.68 -20.40
N THR A 236 15.96 -9.35 -19.29
CA THR A 236 16.42 -10.32 -18.29
C THR A 236 15.24 -11.01 -17.62
N MET A 237 14.24 -10.22 -17.18
CA MET A 237 13.02 -10.73 -16.56
C MET A 237 12.29 -11.74 -17.47
N LYS A 238 12.10 -11.40 -18.75
CA LYS A 238 11.50 -12.29 -19.77
C LYS A 238 12.33 -13.56 -19.99
N ARG A 239 13.66 -13.42 -20.15
CA ARG A 239 14.57 -14.55 -20.38
C ARG A 239 14.56 -15.54 -19.20
N MET A 240 14.31 -15.06 -18.00
CA MET A 240 14.18 -15.88 -16.80
C MET A 240 12.76 -16.44 -16.58
N GLY A 241 11.78 -16.04 -17.40
CA GLY A 241 10.36 -16.39 -17.22
C GLY A 241 9.72 -15.76 -15.98
N MET A 242 10.37 -14.78 -15.37
CA MET A 242 9.92 -14.13 -14.15
C MET A 242 8.69 -13.26 -14.38
N ASP A 243 8.59 -12.65 -15.55
CA ASP A 243 7.44 -11.81 -15.93
C ASP A 243 6.13 -12.58 -15.78
N THR A 244 6.07 -13.77 -16.36
CA THR A 244 4.87 -14.61 -16.35
C THR A 244 4.61 -15.19 -14.95
N LEU A 245 5.66 -15.57 -14.23
CA LEU A 245 5.55 -16.11 -12.87
C LEU A 245 5.00 -15.06 -11.89
N LEU A 246 5.63 -13.88 -11.84
CA LEU A 246 5.26 -12.80 -10.94
C LEU A 246 3.85 -12.26 -11.26
N LEU A 247 3.49 -12.12 -12.54
CA LEU A 247 2.14 -11.71 -12.94
C LEU A 247 1.09 -12.71 -12.49
N LYS A 248 1.35 -14.02 -12.59
CA LYS A 248 0.41 -15.05 -12.11
C LYS A 248 0.16 -14.92 -10.60
N SER A 249 1.21 -14.77 -9.80
CA SER A 249 1.10 -14.60 -8.35
C SER A 249 0.35 -13.31 -7.96
N LEU A 250 0.64 -12.19 -8.63
CA LEU A 250 -0.05 -10.91 -8.40
C LEU A 250 -1.53 -10.96 -8.80
N ILE A 251 -1.84 -11.47 -10.00
CA ILE A 251 -3.23 -11.63 -10.47
C ILE A 251 -4.00 -12.59 -9.57
N HIS A 252 -3.36 -13.67 -9.10
CA HIS A 252 -3.96 -14.57 -8.14
C HIS A 252 -4.27 -13.85 -6.82
N THR A 253 -3.33 -13.04 -6.32
CA THR A 253 -3.53 -12.25 -5.10
C THR A 253 -4.72 -11.31 -5.22
N LEU A 254 -4.86 -10.60 -6.35
CA LEU A 254 -6.02 -9.75 -6.64
C LEU A 254 -7.33 -10.55 -6.72
N SER A 255 -7.29 -11.77 -7.27
CA SER A 255 -8.48 -12.60 -7.45
C SER A 255 -9.08 -13.16 -6.17
N LEU A 256 -8.33 -13.11 -5.07
CA LEU A 256 -8.75 -13.66 -3.78
C LEU A 256 -9.54 -12.67 -2.92
N HIS A 257 -9.62 -11.39 -3.32
CA HIS A 257 -10.48 -10.38 -2.68
C HIS A 257 -10.35 -10.33 -1.15
N SER A 258 -9.11 -10.18 -0.68
CA SER A 258 -8.79 -10.14 0.74
C SER A 258 -9.63 -9.11 1.49
N ILE A 259 -10.13 -9.50 2.67
CA ILE A 259 -10.79 -8.59 3.62
C ILE A 259 -9.81 -7.51 4.06
N THR A 260 -8.55 -7.87 4.29
CA THR A 260 -7.46 -6.91 4.52
C THR A 260 -7.07 -6.28 3.19
N PRO A 261 -7.32 -4.98 2.97
CA PRO A 261 -7.01 -4.32 1.70
C PRO A 261 -5.52 -4.38 1.39
N LEU A 262 -5.19 -4.66 0.12
CA LEU A 262 -3.81 -4.71 -0.37
C LEU A 262 -3.60 -3.63 -1.45
N PRO A 263 -3.64 -2.32 -1.09
CA PRO A 263 -3.77 -1.22 -2.04
C PRO A 263 -2.59 -1.06 -3.02
N HIS A 264 -1.44 -1.65 -2.71
CA HIS A 264 -0.23 -1.62 -3.54
C HIS A 264 -0.14 -2.77 -4.54
N VAL A 265 -0.98 -3.79 -4.46
CA VAL A 265 -0.93 -4.94 -5.38
C VAL A 265 -1.41 -4.56 -6.77
N MET A 266 -2.51 -3.81 -6.89
CA MET A 266 -3.03 -3.38 -8.19
C MET A 266 -2.05 -2.47 -8.95
N PRO A 267 -1.47 -1.40 -8.36
CA PRO A 267 -0.48 -0.57 -9.04
C PRO A 267 0.74 -1.37 -9.52
N LEU A 268 1.25 -2.26 -8.67
CA LEU A 268 2.40 -3.10 -8.99
C LEU A 268 2.09 -4.08 -10.13
N THR A 269 0.88 -4.64 -10.15
CA THR A 269 0.43 -5.52 -11.23
C THR A 269 0.40 -4.77 -12.55
N LEU A 270 -0.19 -3.57 -12.56
CA LEU A 270 -0.29 -2.72 -13.76
C LEU A 270 1.10 -2.26 -14.24
N GLU A 271 2.00 -1.87 -13.33
CA GLU A 271 3.38 -1.53 -13.66
C GLU A 271 4.09 -2.71 -14.33
N LEU A 272 3.96 -3.91 -13.74
CA LEU A 272 4.60 -5.11 -14.27
C LEU A 272 4.04 -5.49 -15.65
N ILE A 273 2.73 -5.35 -15.87
CA ILE A 273 2.10 -5.57 -17.18
C ILE A 273 2.70 -4.62 -18.22
N GLY A 274 2.73 -3.32 -17.94
CA GLY A 274 3.25 -2.31 -18.86
C GLY A 274 4.75 -2.45 -19.16
N ARG A 275 5.50 -3.10 -18.26
CA ARG A 275 6.93 -3.42 -18.50
C ARG A 275 7.11 -4.75 -19.24
N ALA A 276 6.27 -5.74 -18.98
CA ALA A 276 6.43 -7.10 -19.48
C ALA A 276 5.75 -7.35 -20.82
N SER A 277 4.72 -6.58 -21.18
CA SER A 277 3.87 -6.86 -22.33
C SER A 277 3.56 -5.59 -23.10
N GLU A 278 3.26 -5.75 -24.39
CA GLU A 278 2.85 -4.67 -25.27
C GLU A 278 1.75 -5.20 -26.21
N GLY A 279 0.89 -4.31 -26.70
CA GLY A 279 -0.09 -4.62 -27.74
C GLY A 279 -1.16 -5.61 -27.28
N GLU A 280 -1.39 -6.68 -28.05
CA GLU A 280 -2.47 -7.64 -27.79
C GLU A 280 -2.30 -8.38 -26.45
N LYS A 281 -1.09 -8.84 -26.15
CA LYS A 281 -0.80 -9.54 -24.89
C LYS A 281 -1.04 -8.66 -23.66
N GLU A 282 -0.71 -7.37 -23.77
CA GLU A 282 -0.98 -6.39 -22.71
C GLU A 282 -2.49 -6.23 -22.51
N ALA A 283 -3.24 -6.06 -23.59
CA ALA A 283 -4.70 -5.93 -23.53
C ALA A 283 -5.39 -7.19 -22.97
N GLU A 284 -4.87 -8.39 -23.27
CA GLU A 284 -5.33 -9.65 -22.68
C GLU A 284 -5.10 -9.70 -21.17
N LEU A 285 -3.89 -9.35 -20.72
CA LEU A 285 -3.55 -9.33 -19.29
C LEU A 285 -4.38 -8.29 -18.53
N LEU A 286 -4.56 -7.09 -19.08
CA LEU A 286 -5.42 -6.06 -18.47
C LEU A 286 -6.88 -6.51 -18.44
N SER A 287 -7.35 -7.23 -19.47
CA SER A 287 -8.69 -7.83 -19.45
C SER A 287 -8.82 -8.89 -18.37
N GLU A 288 -7.81 -9.74 -18.20
CA GLU A 288 -7.76 -10.74 -17.13
C GLU A 288 -7.79 -10.10 -15.75
N VAL A 289 -7.03 -9.02 -15.54
CA VAL A 289 -7.06 -8.24 -14.29
C VAL A 289 -8.46 -7.66 -14.06
N MET A 290 -9.08 -7.05 -15.07
CA MET A 290 -10.43 -6.51 -14.95
C MET A 290 -11.44 -7.59 -14.52
N ASP A 291 -11.41 -8.75 -15.18
CA ASP A 291 -12.32 -9.85 -14.90
C ASP A 291 -12.07 -10.43 -13.50
N LYS A 292 -10.80 -10.70 -13.13
CA LYS A 292 -10.42 -11.38 -11.88
C LYS A 292 -10.31 -10.47 -10.66
N ALA A 293 -9.99 -9.20 -10.81
CA ALA A 293 -9.81 -8.28 -9.68
C ALA A 293 -11.05 -7.41 -9.44
N VAL A 294 -11.78 -7.05 -10.50
CA VAL A 294 -12.91 -6.12 -10.38
C VAL A 294 -14.25 -6.84 -10.44
N LEU A 295 -14.52 -7.57 -11.52
CA LEU A 295 -15.85 -8.17 -11.73
C LEU A 295 -16.15 -9.29 -10.74
N THR A 296 -15.21 -10.21 -10.55
CA THR A 296 -15.35 -11.27 -9.53
C THR A 296 -15.39 -10.68 -8.12
N GLY A 297 -14.70 -9.56 -7.87
CA GLY A 297 -14.71 -8.86 -6.59
C GLY A 297 -16.11 -8.37 -6.23
N TRP A 298 -16.82 -7.76 -7.18
CA TRP A 298 -18.23 -7.41 -6.99
C TRP A 298 -19.14 -8.63 -6.83
N MET A 299 -18.88 -9.71 -7.56
CA MET A 299 -19.72 -10.90 -7.55
C MET A 299 -19.60 -11.72 -6.26
N TYR A 300 -18.40 -11.80 -5.68
CA TYR A 300 -18.07 -12.71 -4.58
C TYR A 300 -17.67 -12.01 -3.29
N ALA A 301 -17.76 -10.67 -3.22
CA ALA A 301 -17.58 -9.97 -1.96
C ALA A 301 -18.50 -10.56 -0.88
N PRO A 302 -17.99 -10.82 0.34
CA PRO A 302 -18.81 -11.33 1.43
C PRO A 302 -19.92 -10.33 1.79
N SER A 303 -20.91 -10.77 2.55
CA SER A 303 -21.93 -9.85 3.08
C SER A 303 -21.40 -9.11 4.31
N GLY A 304 -22.03 -7.99 4.68
CA GLY A 304 -21.72 -7.30 5.94
C GLY A 304 -20.53 -6.34 5.84
N ALA A 305 -19.82 -6.14 6.95
CA ALA A 305 -18.76 -5.13 7.06
C ALA A 305 -17.51 -5.49 6.23
N GLU A 306 -17.07 -6.74 6.32
CA GLU A 306 -15.95 -7.29 5.55
C GLU A 306 -16.16 -7.11 4.04
N GLY A 307 -17.38 -7.42 3.58
CA GLY A 307 -17.79 -7.20 2.20
C GLY A 307 -17.62 -5.78 1.72
N ARG A 308 -17.97 -4.80 2.56
CA ARG A 308 -17.84 -3.39 2.21
C ARG A 308 -16.39 -2.96 2.10
N VAL A 309 -15.50 -3.53 2.92
CA VAL A 309 -14.06 -3.26 2.82
C VAL A 309 -13.54 -3.74 1.46
N VAL A 310 -13.90 -4.97 1.06
CA VAL A 310 -13.58 -5.53 -0.25
C VAL A 310 -14.13 -4.66 -1.38
N LEU A 311 -15.42 -4.34 -1.36
CA LEU A 311 -16.06 -3.53 -2.42
C LEU A 311 -15.48 -2.12 -2.51
N THR A 312 -15.07 -1.53 -1.39
CA THR A 312 -14.37 -0.24 -1.35
C THR A 312 -13.02 -0.35 -2.05
N GLN A 313 -12.27 -1.43 -1.81
CA GLN A 313 -10.99 -1.65 -2.50
C GLN A 313 -11.20 -1.92 -3.99
N VAL A 314 -12.20 -2.72 -4.37
CA VAL A 314 -12.55 -2.98 -5.77
C VAL A 314 -12.87 -1.68 -6.53
N ALA A 315 -13.60 -0.75 -5.90
CA ALA A 315 -13.88 0.55 -6.50
C ALA A 315 -12.59 1.39 -6.71
N LYS A 316 -11.66 1.36 -5.76
CA LYS A 316 -10.34 2.02 -5.90
C LYS A 316 -9.48 1.37 -6.98
N ASP A 317 -9.48 0.05 -7.06
CA ASP A 317 -8.74 -0.71 -8.07
C ASP A 317 -9.30 -0.44 -9.48
N LEU A 318 -10.62 -0.25 -9.60
CA LEU A 318 -11.25 0.18 -10.83
C LEU A 318 -10.72 1.55 -11.31
N GLU A 319 -10.47 2.51 -10.42
CA GLU A 319 -9.90 3.79 -10.82
C GLU A 319 -8.51 3.62 -11.43
N GLN A 320 -7.68 2.78 -10.81
CA GLN A 320 -6.31 2.52 -11.27
C GLN A 320 -6.31 1.85 -12.64
N ILE A 321 -7.13 0.80 -12.82
CA ILE A 321 -7.21 0.11 -14.11
C ILE A 321 -7.82 0.99 -15.20
N CYS A 322 -8.76 1.88 -14.87
CA CYS A 322 -9.28 2.87 -15.81
C CYS A 322 -8.18 3.80 -16.35
N GLY A 323 -7.21 4.17 -15.49
CA GLY A 323 -6.06 4.97 -15.88
C GLY A 323 -5.17 4.31 -16.93
N VAL A 324 -5.11 2.97 -16.95
CA VAL A 324 -4.27 2.20 -17.89
C VAL A 324 -5.06 1.73 -19.12
N LEU A 325 -6.26 1.17 -18.94
CA LEU A 325 -7.10 0.69 -20.04
C LEU A 325 -7.66 1.82 -20.92
N GLY A 326 -7.82 3.02 -20.36
CA GLY A 326 -8.45 4.14 -21.03
C GLY A 326 -9.85 3.77 -21.58
N ALA A 327 -10.10 4.09 -22.85
CA ALA A 327 -11.37 3.79 -23.52
C ALA A 327 -11.68 2.28 -23.64
N GLY A 328 -10.69 1.40 -23.45
CA GLY A 328 -10.88 -0.06 -23.41
C GLY A 328 -11.88 -0.50 -22.34
N ILE A 329 -12.03 0.29 -21.27
CA ILE A 329 -12.99 0.03 -20.18
C ILE A 329 -14.45 -0.07 -20.66
N LEU A 330 -14.77 0.50 -21.82
CA LEU A 330 -16.11 0.47 -22.42
C LEU A 330 -16.68 -0.94 -22.57
N ARG A 331 -15.82 -1.95 -22.75
CA ARG A 331 -16.22 -3.37 -22.85
C ARG A 331 -17.01 -3.82 -21.62
N TRP A 332 -16.70 -3.28 -20.44
CA TRP A 332 -17.31 -3.66 -19.16
C TRP A 332 -18.27 -2.62 -18.61
N MET A 333 -18.54 -1.53 -19.33
CA MET A 333 -19.38 -0.42 -18.86
C MET A 333 -20.78 -0.89 -18.39
N LYS A 334 -21.33 -1.93 -19.04
CA LYS A 334 -22.61 -2.55 -18.65
C LYS A 334 -22.59 -3.23 -17.28
N SER A 335 -21.44 -3.71 -16.84
CA SER A 335 -21.24 -4.28 -15.51
C SER A 335 -20.84 -3.20 -14.52
N ILE A 336 -19.95 -2.29 -14.93
CA ILE A 336 -19.37 -1.26 -14.05
C ILE A 336 -20.44 -0.31 -13.51
N ILE A 337 -21.20 0.36 -14.39
CA ILE A 337 -22.11 1.43 -13.95
C ILE A 337 -23.18 0.92 -12.98
N PRO A 338 -23.87 -0.21 -13.24
CA PRO A 338 -24.82 -0.76 -12.28
C PRO A 338 -24.19 -1.13 -10.93
N ASN A 339 -23.00 -1.75 -10.92
CA ASN A 339 -22.34 -2.14 -9.66
C ASN A 339 -21.88 -0.93 -8.83
N LEU A 340 -21.45 0.16 -9.47
CA LEU A 340 -21.12 1.41 -8.76
C LEU A 340 -22.35 2.14 -8.22
N LEU A 341 -23.49 2.05 -8.92
CA LEU A 341 -24.72 2.74 -8.52
C LEU A 341 -25.56 1.95 -7.50
N GLN A 342 -25.57 0.62 -7.54
CA GLN A 342 -26.43 -0.19 -6.67
C GLN A 342 -26.27 0.13 -5.17
N PRO A 343 -25.06 0.25 -4.60
CA PRO A 343 -24.91 0.57 -3.18
C PRO A 343 -25.48 1.94 -2.82
N LEU A 344 -25.41 2.91 -3.74
CA LEU A 344 -25.85 4.29 -3.54
C LEU A 344 -27.38 4.43 -3.49
N ALA A 345 -28.13 3.40 -3.86
CA ALA A 345 -29.59 3.40 -3.82
C ALA A 345 -30.16 3.23 -2.40
N TYR A 346 -29.31 2.93 -1.41
CA TYR A 346 -29.71 2.74 -0.02
C TYR A 346 -29.39 4.00 0.83
N PRO A 347 -30.15 4.25 1.92
CA PRO A 347 -29.88 5.37 2.82
C PRO A 347 -28.45 5.32 3.40
N PRO A 348 -27.73 6.45 3.43
CA PRO A 348 -26.37 6.51 3.94
C PRO A 348 -26.37 6.34 5.47
N THR A 349 -25.39 5.59 5.95
CA THR A 349 -25.05 5.45 7.38
C THR A 349 -23.55 5.69 7.54
N PRO A 350 -23.08 6.10 8.73
CA PRO A 350 -21.64 6.31 8.96
C PRO A 350 -20.75 5.13 8.52
N ALA A 351 -21.24 3.91 8.70
CA ALA A 351 -20.52 2.67 8.36
C ALA A 351 -20.42 2.36 6.85
N VAL A 352 -21.11 3.09 5.98
CA VAL A 352 -21.08 2.89 4.51
C VAL A 352 -20.52 4.08 3.74
N LEU A 353 -20.19 5.19 4.41
CA LEU A 353 -19.76 6.42 3.75
C LEU A 353 -18.49 6.22 2.90
N SER A 354 -17.48 5.52 3.43
CA SER A 354 -16.25 5.24 2.70
C SER A 354 -16.49 4.45 1.40
N HIS A 355 -17.41 3.48 1.44
CA HIS A 355 -17.81 2.71 0.28
C HIS A 355 -18.56 3.57 -0.76
N PHE A 356 -19.46 4.45 -0.30
CA PHE A 356 -20.19 5.37 -1.19
C PHE A 356 -19.24 6.36 -1.87
N GLU A 357 -18.31 6.93 -1.11
CA GLU A 357 -17.29 7.83 -1.63
C GLU A 357 -16.41 7.16 -2.68
N ALA A 358 -15.97 5.92 -2.42
CA ALA A 358 -15.19 5.15 -3.38
C ALA A 358 -15.98 4.86 -4.66
N ASN A 359 -17.26 4.49 -4.56
CA ASN A 359 -18.09 4.23 -5.74
C ASN A 359 -18.33 5.49 -6.59
N LEU A 360 -18.57 6.64 -5.97
CA LEU A 360 -18.73 7.90 -6.69
C LEU A 360 -17.41 8.37 -7.32
N SER A 361 -16.30 8.17 -6.61
CA SER A 361 -14.95 8.46 -7.13
C SER A 361 -14.65 7.60 -8.37
N ALA A 362 -14.92 6.31 -8.29
CA ALA A 362 -14.76 5.38 -9.40
C ALA A 362 -15.71 5.71 -10.57
N LEU A 363 -16.96 6.10 -10.28
CA LEU A 363 -17.93 6.51 -11.30
C LEU A 363 -17.44 7.77 -12.03
N LEU A 364 -16.93 8.77 -11.31
CA LEU A 364 -16.32 9.96 -11.90
C LEU A 364 -15.14 9.60 -12.81
N CYS A 365 -14.26 8.71 -12.34
CA CYS A 365 -13.11 8.24 -13.12
C CYS A 365 -13.58 7.58 -14.43
N VAL A 366 -14.52 6.62 -14.36
CA VAL A 366 -15.09 5.92 -15.52
C VAL A 366 -15.74 6.91 -16.49
N MET A 367 -16.53 7.86 -15.98
CA MET A 367 -17.19 8.87 -16.81
C MET A 367 -16.17 9.76 -17.53
N ARG A 368 -15.10 10.19 -16.85
CA ARG A 368 -14.03 11.02 -17.46
C ARG A 368 -13.25 10.24 -18.51
N VAL A 369 -12.82 9.03 -18.19
CA VAL A 369 -12.05 8.17 -19.10
C VAL A 369 -12.85 7.82 -20.35
N THR A 370 -14.17 7.63 -20.21
CA THR A 370 -15.06 7.30 -21.33
C THR A 370 -15.70 8.52 -21.99
N ALA A 371 -15.46 9.74 -21.49
CA ALA A 371 -16.05 10.98 -22.01
C ALA A 371 -15.85 11.17 -23.52
N PRO A 372 -14.63 10.99 -24.09
CA PRO A 372 -14.39 11.20 -25.53
C PRO A 372 -15.20 10.27 -26.44
N THR A 373 -15.74 9.18 -25.89
CA THR A 373 -16.46 8.16 -26.65
C THR A 373 -17.95 8.46 -26.83
N GLY A 374 -18.48 9.45 -26.11
CA GLY A 374 -19.89 9.84 -26.16
C GLY A 374 -20.86 8.75 -25.68
N ARG A 375 -20.39 7.76 -24.91
CA ARG A 375 -21.22 6.62 -24.44
C ARG A 375 -21.90 6.87 -23.09
N VAL A 376 -21.36 7.73 -22.24
CA VAL A 376 -21.89 8.07 -20.92
C VAL A 376 -23.36 8.55 -20.96
N PRO A 377 -23.80 9.38 -21.93
CA PRO A 377 -25.20 9.85 -21.99
C PRO A 377 -26.26 8.74 -22.00
N ARG A 378 -25.93 7.51 -22.42
CA ARG A 378 -26.85 6.36 -22.40
C ARG A 378 -27.23 5.92 -20.98
N TRP A 379 -26.39 6.23 -20.01
CA TRP A 379 -26.55 5.87 -18.60
C TRP A 379 -27.14 7.01 -17.76
N ARG A 380 -27.38 8.18 -18.36
CA ARG A 380 -27.82 9.37 -17.64
C ARG A 380 -29.06 9.13 -16.79
N GLY A 381 -30.05 8.40 -17.30
CA GLY A 381 -31.29 8.13 -16.57
C GLY A 381 -31.05 7.35 -15.28
N GLN A 382 -30.21 6.31 -15.33
CA GLN A 382 -29.88 5.49 -14.16
C GLN A 382 -29.02 6.26 -13.15
N ILE A 383 -28.03 7.01 -13.64
CA ILE A 383 -27.17 7.85 -12.79
C ILE A 383 -28.04 8.91 -12.07
N LEU A 384 -28.90 9.63 -12.81
CA LEU A 384 -29.78 10.66 -12.24
C LEU A 384 -30.75 10.08 -11.22
N ASP A 385 -31.41 8.95 -11.50
CA ASP A 385 -32.37 8.33 -10.58
C ASP A 385 -31.72 7.98 -9.23
N VAL A 386 -30.59 7.28 -9.26
CA VAL A 386 -29.89 6.85 -8.04
C VAL A 386 -29.32 8.04 -7.26
N LEU A 387 -28.64 8.97 -7.94
CA LEU A 387 -28.06 10.13 -7.26
C LEU A 387 -29.11 11.07 -6.69
N SER A 388 -30.27 11.21 -7.35
CA SER A 388 -31.34 12.04 -6.83
C SER A 388 -31.92 11.49 -5.53
N ARG A 389 -32.08 10.16 -5.42
CA ARG A 389 -32.49 9.50 -4.18
C ARG A 389 -31.44 9.67 -3.09
N LEU A 390 -30.16 9.50 -3.44
CA LEU A 390 -29.06 9.72 -2.50
C LEU A 390 -29.06 11.15 -1.96
N CYS A 391 -29.27 12.18 -2.80
CA CYS A 391 -29.38 13.57 -2.37
C CYS A 391 -30.49 13.79 -1.35
N ILE A 392 -31.67 13.22 -1.59
CA ILE A 392 -32.81 13.30 -0.66
C ILE A 392 -32.43 12.66 0.68
N HIS A 393 -31.86 11.46 0.65
CA HIS A 393 -31.44 10.78 1.88
C HIS A 393 -30.35 11.53 2.65
N LEU A 394 -29.40 12.17 1.96
CA LEU A 394 -28.38 13.00 2.60
C LEU A 394 -29.00 14.22 3.27
N ASP A 395 -29.91 14.92 2.60
CA ASP A 395 -30.60 16.08 3.15
C ASP A 395 -31.48 15.72 4.36
N GLU A 396 -32.21 14.59 4.30
CA GLU A 396 -32.97 14.05 5.43
C GLU A 396 -32.05 13.78 6.64
N LYS A 397 -30.91 13.12 6.43
CA LYS A 397 -29.94 12.81 7.49
C LYS A 397 -29.29 14.05 8.08
N GLU A 398 -28.94 15.03 7.25
CA GLU A 398 -28.39 16.32 7.71
C GLU A 398 -29.39 17.08 8.59
N LYS A 399 -30.68 17.08 8.21
CA LYS A 399 -31.76 17.69 9.00
C LYS A 399 -31.99 16.95 10.32
N GLU A 400 -31.96 15.62 10.32
CA GLU A 400 -32.05 14.79 11.53
C GLU A 400 -30.90 15.10 12.50
N ASP A 401 -29.65 15.10 12.02
CA ASP A 401 -28.46 15.37 12.83
C ASP A 401 -28.47 16.80 13.40
N ALA A 402 -28.93 17.78 12.61
CA ALA A 402 -29.10 19.16 13.04
C ALA A 402 -30.19 19.31 14.12
N ALA A 403 -31.29 18.55 14.02
CA ALA A 403 -32.37 18.57 15.00
C ALA A 403 -31.96 18.00 16.36
N ILE A 404 -31.08 16.98 16.36
CA ILE A 404 -30.49 16.38 17.57
C ILE A 404 -29.45 17.32 18.20
N SER A 405 -28.70 18.06 17.38
CA SER A 405 -27.50 18.80 17.81
C SER A 405 -27.70 20.29 18.09
N ARG A 406 -28.91 20.76 18.47
CA ARG A 406 -29.32 22.20 18.60
C ARG A 406 -28.46 23.12 19.50
N GLY A 407 -27.29 22.69 20.00
CA GLY A 407 -26.35 23.49 20.81
C GLY A 407 -24.92 23.66 20.27
N GLN A 408 -24.51 23.01 19.17
CA GLN A 408 -23.13 23.09 18.68
C GLN A 408 -23.03 23.88 17.36
N ARG A 409 -22.52 25.12 17.41
CA ARG A 409 -22.45 26.06 16.26
C ARG A 409 -21.41 25.73 15.17
N ASN A 410 -20.52 24.75 15.36
CA ASN A 410 -19.42 24.44 14.43
C ASN A 410 -19.29 22.93 14.13
N ARG A 411 -20.37 22.23 13.74
CA ARG A 411 -20.22 20.86 13.21
C ARG A 411 -20.07 20.88 11.69
N VAL A 412 -18.94 20.37 11.22
CA VAL A 412 -18.76 19.96 9.82
C VAL A 412 -19.67 18.75 9.58
N SER A 413 -20.52 18.80 8.55
CA SER A 413 -21.35 17.66 8.15
C SER A 413 -20.44 16.49 7.77
N ILE A 414 -20.62 15.34 8.41
CA ILE A 414 -19.89 14.11 8.05
C ILE A 414 -20.22 13.65 6.63
N TYR A 415 -21.32 14.14 6.05
CA TYR A 415 -21.77 13.86 4.69
C TYR A 415 -21.25 14.87 3.65
N GLY A 416 -20.50 15.90 4.07
CA GLY A 416 -20.03 16.95 3.18
C GLY A 416 -19.14 16.43 2.04
N GLY A 417 -18.23 15.50 2.35
CA GLY A 417 -17.38 14.84 1.34
C GLY A 417 -18.20 14.08 0.30
N LEU A 418 -19.21 13.34 0.75
CA LEU A 418 -20.12 12.60 -0.10
C LEU A 418 -20.96 13.52 -1.00
N ARG A 419 -21.53 14.60 -0.45
CA ARG A 419 -22.30 15.61 -1.20
C ARG A 419 -21.45 16.25 -2.30
N GLY A 420 -20.22 16.64 -1.99
CA GLY A 420 -19.29 17.20 -2.98
C GLY A 420 -19.00 16.25 -4.15
N ARG A 421 -18.92 14.94 -3.90
CA ARG A 421 -18.76 13.94 -4.97
C ARG A 421 -20.02 13.80 -5.83
N VAL A 422 -21.20 13.83 -5.22
CA VAL A 422 -22.47 13.79 -5.96
C VAL A 422 -22.62 15.02 -6.86
N GLU A 423 -22.31 16.21 -6.34
CA GLU A 423 -22.26 17.46 -7.11
C GLU A 423 -21.30 17.35 -8.31
N ALA A 424 -20.10 16.80 -8.10
CA ALA A 424 -19.14 16.58 -9.17
C ALA A 424 -19.67 15.62 -10.25
N VAL A 425 -20.42 14.56 -9.89
CA VAL A 425 -21.02 13.64 -10.87
C VAL A 425 -22.11 14.34 -11.68
N PHE A 426 -22.99 15.12 -11.03
CA PHE A 426 -23.99 15.90 -11.75
C PHE A 426 -23.37 16.93 -12.69
N ALA A 427 -22.33 17.64 -12.24
CA ALA A 427 -21.62 18.61 -13.05
C ALA A 427 -21.01 17.96 -14.30
N LEU A 428 -20.29 16.84 -14.12
CA LEU A 428 -19.71 16.10 -15.23
C LEU A 428 -20.80 15.53 -16.16
N LEU A 429 -21.90 15.01 -15.62
CA LEU A 429 -22.99 14.50 -16.44
C LEU A 429 -23.62 15.61 -17.31
N ALA A 430 -23.74 16.82 -16.77
CA ALA A 430 -24.27 17.97 -17.48
C ALA A 430 -23.30 18.51 -18.54
N GLU A 431 -21.99 18.36 -18.34
CA GLU A 431 -20.98 18.63 -19.37
C GLU A 431 -21.07 17.60 -20.51
N LEU A 432 -21.16 16.30 -20.18
CA LEU A 432 -21.22 15.22 -21.15
C LEU A 432 -22.58 15.11 -21.87
N CYS A 433 -23.65 15.62 -21.26
CA CYS A 433 -25.00 15.59 -21.79
C CYS A 433 -25.74 16.91 -21.51
N PRO A 434 -25.49 17.98 -22.30
CA PRO A 434 -26.06 19.31 -22.03
C PRO A 434 -27.59 19.37 -21.93
N SER A 435 -28.31 18.45 -22.58
CA SER A 435 -29.79 18.34 -22.46
C SER A 435 -30.24 18.14 -21.01
N VAL A 436 -29.41 17.51 -20.17
CA VAL A 436 -29.70 17.27 -18.74
C VAL A 436 -29.96 18.55 -17.97
N LYS A 437 -29.32 19.66 -18.36
CA LYS A 437 -29.55 20.97 -17.73
C LYS A 437 -30.94 21.51 -18.01
N GLN A 438 -31.46 21.29 -19.21
CA GLN A 438 -32.71 21.87 -19.69
C GLN A 438 -33.91 21.05 -19.23
N ASP A 439 -33.81 19.72 -19.33
CA ASP A 439 -34.94 18.83 -19.11
C ASP A 439 -34.94 18.26 -17.69
N GLU A 440 -33.91 17.50 -17.33
CA GLU A 440 -33.90 16.74 -16.07
C GLU A 440 -33.61 17.61 -14.84
N PHE A 441 -32.61 18.51 -14.87
CA PHE A 441 -32.29 19.35 -13.70
C PHE A 441 -33.42 20.34 -13.37
N ALA A 442 -34.05 20.94 -14.38
CA ALA A 442 -35.21 21.78 -14.17
C ALA A 442 -36.37 21.01 -13.50
N ARG A 443 -36.57 19.74 -13.87
CA ARG A 443 -37.57 18.87 -13.21
C ARG A 443 -37.20 18.52 -11.77
N LEU A 444 -35.93 18.25 -11.48
CA LEU A 444 -35.46 17.97 -10.12
C LEU A 444 -35.64 19.18 -9.19
N ILE A 445 -35.25 20.39 -9.63
CA ILE A 445 -35.45 21.62 -8.85
C ILE A 445 -36.94 21.88 -8.61
N LYS A 446 -37.80 21.63 -9.60
CA LYS A 446 -39.26 21.74 -9.43
C LYS A 446 -39.82 20.71 -8.44
N LEU A 447 -39.22 19.53 -8.35
CA LEU A 447 -39.64 18.47 -7.43
C LEU A 447 -39.32 18.83 -5.98
N ASP A 448 -38.08 19.26 -5.71
CA ASP A 448 -37.67 19.79 -4.41
C ASP A 448 -36.58 20.85 -4.56
N HIS A 449 -36.98 22.11 -4.50
CA HIS A 449 -36.07 23.24 -4.63
C HIS A 449 -35.04 23.28 -3.51
N SER A 450 -35.39 22.84 -2.29
CA SER A 450 -34.49 22.95 -1.14
C SER A 450 -33.32 21.97 -1.24
N VAL A 451 -33.57 20.78 -1.79
CA VAL A 451 -32.56 19.72 -1.95
C VAL A 451 -31.72 19.94 -3.19
N PHE A 452 -32.36 20.21 -4.34
CA PHE A 452 -31.68 20.13 -5.64
C PHE A 452 -31.09 21.45 -6.11
N ASP A 453 -31.65 22.61 -5.75
CA ASP A 453 -31.09 23.91 -6.18
C ASP A 453 -29.63 24.13 -5.73
N PRO A 454 -29.24 23.81 -4.48
CA PRO A 454 -27.84 23.94 -4.06
C PRO A 454 -26.87 23.05 -4.83
N ILE A 455 -27.34 21.90 -5.32
CA ILE A 455 -26.52 20.84 -5.95
C ILE A 455 -26.39 21.08 -7.45
N VAL A 456 -27.51 21.33 -8.15
CA VAL A 456 -27.53 21.44 -9.62
C VAL A 456 -27.84 22.84 -10.14
N GLY A 457 -28.37 23.75 -9.32
CA GLY A 457 -28.73 25.12 -9.73
C GLY A 457 -27.54 25.91 -10.26
N ARG A 458 -26.37 25.77 -9.62
CA ARG A 458 -25.11 26.41 -10.07
C ARG A 458 -24.69 25.95 -11.48
N THR A 459 -24.94 24.68 -11.80
CA THR A 459 -24.57 24.06 -13.08
C THR A 459 -25.44 24.56 -14.24
N ILE A 460 -26.66 25.03 -13.95
CA ILE A 460 -27.58 25.65 -14.92
C ILE A 460 -27.12 27.08 -15.24
N VAL A 461 -26.81 27.89 -14.22
CA VAL A 461 -26.50 29.33 -14.38
C VAL A 461 -25.13 29.58 -15.03
N GLY A 462 -24.15 28.70 -14.81
CA GLY A 462 -22.76 28.84 -15.30
C GLY A 462 -22.54 28.79 -16.83
N THR A 463 -23.59 28.79 -17.64
CA THR A 463 -23.49 28.90 -19.12
C THR A 463 -23.88 30.28 -19.66
N GLY A 464 -24.24 31.24 -18.80
CA GLY A 464 -24.74 32.56 -19.19
C GLY A 464 -23.76 33.75 -19.14
N GLU A 465 -22.66 33.68 -18.40
CA GLU A 465 -21.79 34.85 -18.14
C GLU A 465 -20.45 34.85 -18.91
N GLY A 466 -20.29 33.98 -19.91
CA GLY A 466 -19.02 33.77 -20.60
C GLY A 466 -18.95 34.17 -22.07
N VAL A 467 -19.91 34.90 -22.65
CA VAL A 467 -19.77 35.54 -24.00
C VAL A 467 -20.73 36.73 -24.10
N ARG A 468 -20.38 37.87 -23.51
CA ARG A 468 -20.77 39.19 -24.05
C ARG A 468 -19.54 40.08 -23.99
N ALA A 469 -19.28 40.69 -25.15
CA ALA A 469 -18.12 41.46 -25.58
C ALA A 469 -17.49 42.39 -24.54
#